data_AF-A0A4Q3AVF9-F1
#
_entry.id   AF-A0A4Q3AVF9-F1
#
_cell.length_a   1.000
_cell.length_b   1.000
_cell.length_c   1.000
_cell.angle_alpha   90.00
_cell.angle_beta   90.00
_cell.angle_gamma   90.00
#
_symmetry.space_group_name_H-M   'P 1'
#
loop_
_entity.id
_entity.type
_entity.pdbx_description
1 polymer ?
#
loop_
_entity_poly.entity_id
_entity_poly.type
_entity_poly.pdbx_seq_one_letter_code
_entity_poly.pdbx_strand_id
1 'polypeptide(L)' 'MYRLIKPIFFKFDPENVHYFVVKRLKWLNDKFPLGKTIIRSSFDIHIKGLEREVFGIKFRNPVGLAAGFDKNGEYV' A
#
# COMPACT_ATOMS: atom_id res chain seq x y z
N MET A 1 -13.20 8.80 -1.12
CA MET A 1 -12.21 9.06 -2.18
C MET A 1 -12.10 7.92 -3.20
N TYR A 2 -11.87 6.66 -2.80
CA TYR A 2 -11.70 5.52 -3.75
C TYR A 2 -12.80 5.40 -4.82
N ARG A 3 -14.08 5.53 -4.42
CA ARG A 3 -15.23 5.47 -5.34
C ARG A 3 -15.21 6.54 -6.45
N LEU A 4 -14.51 7.66 -6.24
CA LEU A 4 -14.38 8.76 -7.19
C LEU A 4 -13.21 8.54 -8.17
N ILE A 5 -12.07 8.03 -7.66
CA ILE A 5 -10.88 7.80 -8.49
C ILE A 5 -10.94 6.51 -9.30
N LYS A 6 -11.60 5.46 -8.79
CA LYS A 6 -11.74 4.16 -9.46
C LYS A 6 -12.30 4.25 -10.89
N PRO A 7 -13.44 4.94 -11.15
CA PRO A 7 -13.97 5.03 -12.52
C PRO A 7 -13.07 5.84 -13.47
N ILE A 8 -12.21 6.72 -12.95
CA ILE A 8 -11.23 7.44 -13.76
C ILE A 8 -10.11 6.49 -14.16
N PHE A 9 -9.52 5.78 -13.19
CA PHE A 9 -8.45 4.81 -13.45
C PHE A 9 -8.88 3.66 -14.38
N PHE A 10 -10.14 3.24 -14.32
CA PHE A 10 -10.65 2.18 -15.20
C PHE A 10 -10.79 2.58 -16.67
N LYS A 11 -10.56 3.86 -17.01
CA LYS A 11 -10.51 4.34 -18.39
C LYS A 11 -9.13 4.17 -19.05
N PHE A 12 -8.13 3.72 -18.31
CA PHE A 12 -6.76 3.59 -18.78
C PHE A 12 -6.30 2.14 -18.72
N ASP A 13 -5.22 1.83 -19.45
CA ASP A 13 -4.58 0.53 -19.39
C ASP A 13 -4.17 0.17 -17.94
N PRO A 14 -4.51 -1.04 -17.46
CA PRO A 14 -4.34 -1.41 -16.05
C PRO A 14 -2.86 -1.46 -15.62
N GLU A 15 -1.94 -1.84 -16.50
CA GLU A 15 -0.51 -1.90 -16.17
C GLU A 15 0.08 -0.50 -16.06
N ASN A 16 -0.28 0.40 -16.98
CA ASN A 16 0.10 1.81 -16.90
C ASN A 16 -0.43 2.48 -15.63
N VAL A 17 -1.69 2.23 -15.26
CA VAL A 17 -2.26 2.73 -14.00
C VAL A 17 -1.55 2.13 -12.81
N HIS A 18 -1.27 0.83 -12.81
CA HIS A 18 -0.53 0.17 -11.73
C HIS A 18 0.81 0.87 -11.50
N TYR A 19 1.66 1.00 -12.53
CA TYR A 19 2.95 1.67 -12.43
C TYR A 19 2.81 3.14 -12.02
N PHE A 20 1.82 3.85 -12.55
CA PHE A 20 1.56 5.23 -12.17
C PHE A 20 1.25 5.33 -10.67
N VAL A 21 0.33 4.51 -10.15
CA VAL A 21 -0.11 4.55 -8.76
C VAL A 21 1.03 4.20 -7.81
N VAL A 22 1.77 3.11 -8.05
CA VAL A 22 2.87 2.70 -7.14
C VAL A 22 4.00 3.73 -7.11
N LYS A 23 4.36 4.33 -8.26
CA LYS A 23 5.36 5.40 -8.33
C LYS A 23 4.92 6.67 -7.60
N ARG A 24 3.65 7.04 -7.72
CA ARG A 24 3.11 8.22 -7.01
C ARG A 24 2.99 7.98 -5.51
N LEU A 25 2.60 6.78 -5.09
CA LEU A 25 2.57 6.41 -3.67
C LEU A 25 3.98 6.43 -3.05
N LYS A 26 4.99 5.89 -3.75
CA LYS A 26 6.39 5.97 -3.31
C LYS A 26 6.89 7.41 -3.21
N TRP A 27 6.64 8.22 -4.24
CA TRP A 27 7.00 9.63 -4.21
C TRP A 27 6.31 10.37 -3.03
N LEU A 28 5.03 10.10 -2.79
CA LEU A 28 4.29 10.67 -1.66
C LEU A 28 4.90 10.22 -0.32
N ASN A 29 5.29 8.96 -0.18
CA ASN A 29 5.91 8.45 1.05
C ASN A 29 7.31 9.04 1.28
N ASP A 30 8.14 9.11 0.23
CA ASP A 30 9.59 9.37 0.35
C ASP A 30 9.98 10.83 0.18
N LYS A 31 9.21 11.60 -0.60
CA LYS A 31 9.59 12.95 -1.04
C LYS A 31 8.66 14.05 -0.54
N PHE A 32 7.39 13.74 -0.28
CA PHE A 32 6.44 14.74 0.20
C PHE A 32 6.65 15.00 1.70
N PRO A 33 6.75 16.27 2.14
CA PRO A 33 6.86 16.61 3.56
C PRO A 33 5.72 15.99 4.36
N LEU A 34 6.05 15.26 5.44
CA LEU A 34 5.10 14.51 6.28
C LEU A 34 4.29 13.42 5.56
N GLY A 35 4.60 13.08 4.31
CA GLY A 35 3.81 12.13 3.51
C GLY A 35 3.69 10.76 4.17
N LYS A 36 4.80 10.20 4.66
CA LYS A 36 4.80 8.97 5.46
C LYS A 36 3.90 9.06 6.69
N THR A 37 3.95 10.17 7.43
CA THR A 37 3.13 10.37 8.64
C THR A 37 1.65 10.40 8.30
N ILE A 38 1.27 11.12 7.23
CA ILE A 38 -0.12 11.24 6.77
C ILE A 38 -0.68 9.89 6.30
N ILE A 39 0.10 9.13 5.52
CA ILE A 39 -0.30 7.81 5.05
C ILE A 39 -0.52 6.88 6.25
N ARG A 40 0.43 6.83 7.19
CA ARG A 40 0.33 5.96 8.36
C ARG A 40 -0.82 6.36 9.28
N SER A 41 -1.00 7.64 9.58
CA SER A 41 -2.11 8.08 10.44
C SER A 41 -3.48 7.79 9.84
N SER A 42 -3.58 7.72 8.51
CA SER A 42 -4.83 7.45 7.81
C SER A 42 -5.13 5.96 7.64
N PHE A 43 -4.11 5.09 7.55
CA PHE A 43 -4.29 3.68 7.13
C PHE A 43 -3.64 2.63 8.04
N ASP A 44 -2.76 2.99 8.99
CA ASP A 44 -2.09 2.04 9.89
C ASP A 44 -2.98 1.70 11.10
N ILE A 45 -3.89 0.74 10.90
CA ILE A 45 -4.87 0.33 11.91
C ILE A 45 -4.27 -0.73 12.84
N HIS A 46 -4.39 -0.50 14.14
CA HIS A 46 -3.98 -1.43 15.18
C HIS A 46 -5.21 -1.97 15.90
N ILE A 47 -5.48 -3.27 15.74
CA ILE A 47 -6.56 -3.95 16.44
C ILE A 47 -5.95 -5.02 17.34
N LYS A 48 -6.26 -4.96 18.63
CA LYS A 48 -5.81 -5.95 19.61
C LYS A 48 -6.28 -7.34 19.19
N GLY A 49 -5.38 -8.33 19.27
CA GLY A 49 -5.69 -9.73 18.94
C GLY A 49 -5.51 -10.12 17.47
N LEU A 50 -5.03 -9.21 16.60
CA LEU A 50 -4.66 -9.56 15.22
C LEU A 50 -3.23 -10.12 15.08
N GLU A 51 -2.37 -9.96 16.08
CA GLU A 51 -0.98 -10.43 16.03
C GLU A 51 -0.91 -11.95 15.82
N ARG A 52 0.01 -12.40 14.98
CA ARG A 52 0.23 -13.82 14.68
C ARG A 52 1.71 -14.16 14.76
N GLU A 53 2.01 -15.35 15.25
CA GLU A 53 3.34 -15.94 15.11
C GLU A 53 3.23 -17.12 14.15
N VAL A 54 4.00 -17.07 13.05
CA VAL A 54 3.98 -18.09 12.00
C VAL A 54 5.43 -18.37 11.60
N PHE A 55 5.84 -19.64 11.66
CA PHE A 55 7.23 -20.06 11.42
C PHE A 55 8.26 -19.28 12.27
N GLY A 56 7.92 -18.91 13.51
CA GLY A 56 8.77 -18.12 14.41
C GLY A 56 8.86 -16.62 14.09
N ILE A 57 8.12 -16.13 13.09
CA ILE A 57 8.05 -14.71 12.73
C ILE A 57 6.77 -14.09 13.32
N LYS A 58 6.92 -12.96 14.01
CA LYS A 58 5.81 -12.18 14.56
C LYS A 58 5.27 -11.20 13.52
N PHE A 59 4.01 -11.36 13.13
CA PHE A 59 3.27 -10.48 12.25
C PHE A 59 2.29 -9.63 13.07
N ARG A 60 2.26 -8.31 12.81
CA ARG A 60 1.35 -7.36 13.50
C ARG A 60 -0.14 -7.65 13.24
N ASN A 61 -0.45 -8.27 12.11
CA ASN A 61 -1.80 -8.67 11.72
C ASN A 61 -1.72 -9.80 10.66
N PRO A 62 -2.82 -10.52 10.35
CA PRO A 62 -2.80 -11.64 9.42
C PRO A 62 -2.98 -11.22 7.93
N VAL A 63 -2.91 -9.92 7.61
CA VAL A 63 -3.13 -9.38 6.26
C VAL A 63 -1.78 -9.05 5.62
N GLY A 64 -1.48 -9.72 4.51
CA GLY A 64 -0.31 -9.47 3.69
C GLY A 64 -0.68 -8.97 2.29
N LEU A 65 0.28 -8.33 1.62
CA LEU A 65 0.19 -8.03 0.19
C LEU A 65 0.70 -9.25 -0.60
N ALA A 66 -0.11 -9.76 -1.52
CA ALA A 66 0.26 -10.94 -2.30
C ALA A 66 1.40 -10.65 -3.30
N ALA A 67 2.11 -11.70 -3.69
CA ALA A 67 3.14 -11.64 -4.72
C ALA A 67 2.58 -11.13 -6.05
N GLY A 68 3.45 -10.53 -6.86
CA GLY A 68 3.09 -9.99 -8.18
C GLY A 68 2.60 -8.54 -8.16
N PHE A 69 2.28 -7.98 -6.99
CA PHE A 69 1.99 -6.54 -6.86
C PHE A 69 3.26 -5.70 -6.93
N ASP A 70 4.23 -5.96 -6.05
CA ASP A 70 5.58 -5.38 -6.15
C ASP A 70 6.56 -6.45 -6.62
N LYS A 71 6.68 -6.59 -7.94
CA LYS A 71 7.49 -7.65 -8.56
C LYS A 71 8.98 -7.49 -8.33
N ASN A 72 9.43 -6.25 -8.13
CA ASN A 72 10.85 -5.90 -8.07
C ASN A 72 11.32 -5.54 -6.65
N GLY A 73 10.41 -5.49 -5.67
CA GLY A 73 10.73 -5.03 -4.30
C GLY A 73 11.07 -3.54 -4.24
N GLU A 74 10.55 -2.75 -5.18
CA GLU A 74 10.88 -1.34 -5.31
C GLU A 74 10.06 -0.42 -4.40
N TYR A 75 8.97 -0.92 -3.80
CA TYR A 75 7.92 -0.12 -3.17
C TYR A 75 7.64 -0.50 -1.69
N VAL A 76 8.55 -1.26 -1.05
CA VAL A 76 8.48 -1.71 0.35
C VAL A 76 9.04 -0.67 1.33
#